data_AF-A0A7V2H2R4-F1
#
_entry.id   AF-A0A7V2H2R4-F1
#
_cell.length_a   1.000
_cell.length_b   1.000
_cell.length_c   1.000
_cell.angle_alpha   90.00
_cell.angle_beta   90.00
_cell.angle_gamma   90.00
#
_symmetry.space_group_name_H-M   'P 1'
#
loop_
_entity.id
_entity.type
_entity.pdbx_description
1 polymer ?
#
loop_
_entity_poly.entity_id
_entity_poly.type
_entity_poly.pdbx_seq_one_letter_code
_entity_poly.pdbx_strand_id
1 'polypeptide(L)'
;MNAYDPGTVDAVPPTREFTALWIAYGLHAIGFVSMLIWPAIIGLVINYAKRGDSASFLDSHHRWLIRTFWLALLGYALSIGLVVASAWPVVAAAIRSATTPAGTLSIDWETLFATIGGATVGAIGIVAVWAWVIYRLIRGGLRLQEARPVP
;
A
#
# COMPACT_ATOMS: atom_id res chain seq x y z
N MET A 1 5.57 -2.26 -41.87
CA MET A 1 5.13 -3.58 -41.36
C MET A 1 6.37 -4.30 -40.88
N ASN A 2 6.64 -4.32 -39.57
CA ASN A 2 7.83 -4.99 -39.04
C ASN A 2 7.53 -6.49 -38.91
N ALA A 3 8.34 -7.30 -39.59
CA ALA A 3 8.27 -8.74 -39.53
C ALA A 3 8.60 -9.20 -38.10
N TYR A 4 7.77 -10.10 -37.57
CA TYR A 4 8.05 -10.83 -36.35
C TYR A 4 9.24 -11.75 -36.61
N ASP A 5 10.38 -11.46 -35.96
CA ASP A 5 11.57 -12.30 -35.97
C ASP A 5 11.49 -13.29 -34.80
N PRO A 6 11.29 -14.60 -35.05
CA PRO A 6 11.20 -15.62 -34.01
C PRO A 6 12.58 -15.98 -33.40
N GLY A 7 13.67 -15.31 -33.82
CA GLY A 7 15.05 -15.61 -33.46
C GLY A 7 15.67 -14.78 -32.33
N THR A 8 15.00 -13.75 -31.81
CA THR A 8 15.52 -13.02 -30.64
C THR A 8 15.20 -13.81 -29.37
N VAL A 9 16.08 -14.74 -29.01
CA VAL A 9 16.25 -15.14 -27.60
C VAL A 9 16.28 -13.84 -26.80
N ASP A 10 15.34 -13.64 -25.85
CA ASP A 10 15.22 -12.39 -25.09
C ASP A 10 16.61 -11.90 -24.71
N ALA A 11 17.11 -10.86 -25.39
CA ALA A 11 18.43 -10.34 -25.11
C ALA A 11 18.43 -10.00 -23.62
N VAL A 12 19.39 -10.56 -22.87
CA VAL A 12 19.49 -10.36 -21.42
C VAL A 12 19.29 -8.86 -21.15
N PRO A 13 18.24 -8.48 -20.40
CA PRO A 13 17.91 -7.07 -20.26
C PRO A 13 19.10 -6.29 -19.71
N PRO A 14 19.32 -5.04 -20.16
CA PRO A 14 20.45 -4.26 -19.72
C PRO A 14 20.37 -4.02 -18.21
N THR A 15 21.53 -4.03 -17.53
CA THR A 15 21.65 -3.92 -16.06
C THR A 15 20.84 -2.76 -15.47
N ARG A 16 20.75 -1.63 -16.19
CA ARG A 16 19.98 -0.44 -15.78
C ARG A 16 18.50 -0.71 -15.51
N GLU A 17 17.89 -1.66 -16.22
CA GLU A 17 16.47 -2.01 -16.02
C GLU A 17 16.27 -2.78 -14.72
N PHE A 18 17.17 -3.72 -14.42
CA PHE A 18 17.21 -4.37 -13.10
C PHE A 18 17.49 -3.37 -11.98
N THR A 19 18.41 -2.43 -12.19
CA THR A 19 18.70 -1.36 -11.22
C THR A 19 17.46 -0.51 -10.95
N ALA A 20 16.75 -0.08 -11.99
CA ALA A 20 15.52 0.69 -11.84
C ALA A 20 14.46 -0.06 -11.05
N LEU A 21 14.32 -1.37 -11.28
CA LEU A 21 13.35 -2.19 -10.56
C LEU A 21 13.75 -2.40 -9.09
N TRP A 22 15.03 -2.64 -8.79
CA TRP A 22 15.52 -2.71 -7.40
C TRP A 22 15.35 -1.38 -6.65
N ILE A 23 15.62 -0.25 -7.31
CA ILE A 23 15.32 1.08 -6.77
C ILE A 23 13.82 1.20 -6.48
N ALA A 24 12.95 0.79 -7.41
CA ALA A 24 11.51 0.86 -7.20
C ALA A 24 11.04 -0.03 -6.02
N TYR A 25 11.57 -1.24 -5.88
CA TYR A 25 11.32 -2.12 -4.71
C TYR A 25 11.78 -1.47 -3.41
N GLY A 26 13.00 -0.92 -3.37
CA GLY A 26 13.55 -0.24 -2.21
C GLY A 26 12.72 0.98 -1.81
N LEU A 27 12.30 1.79 -2.79
CA LEU A 27 11.44 2.95 -2.56
C LEU A 27 10.05 2.58 -2.02
N HIS A 28 9.45 1.49 -2.51
CA HIS A 28 8.20 0.98 -1.94
C HIS A 28 8.40 0.42 -0.53
N ALA A 29 9.52 -0.27 -0.28
CA ALA A 29 9.84 -0.78 1.04
C ALA A 29 10.02 0.36 2.05
N ILE A 30 10.86 1.35 1.74
CA ILE A 30 11.03 2.53 2.59
C ILE A 30 9.70 3.24 2.78
N GLY A 31 8.93 3.43 1.71
CA GLY A 31 7.69 4.18 1.78
C GLY A 31 6.62 3.49 2.66
N PHE A 32 6.35 2.21 2.44
CA PHE A 32 5.31 1.52 3.20
C PHE A 32 5.79 1.00 4.57
N VAL A 33 7.04 0.56 4.71
CA VAL A 33 7.54 0.04 5.99
C VAL A 33 7.75 1.17 6.99
N SER A 34 8.25 2.33 6.54
CA SER A 34 8.42 3.53 7.38
C SER A 34 7.18 4.42 7.44
N MET A 35 6.05 4.01 6.85
CA MET A 35 4.80 4.80 6.76
C MET A 35 4.97 6.17 6.11
N LEU A 36 5.95 6.31 5.23
CA LEU A 36 6.26 7.53 4.52
C LEU A 36 5.77 7.43 3.08
N ILE A 37 4.73 8.16 2.69
CA ILE A 37 4.12 7.94 1.37
C ILE A 37 5.01 8.38 0.19
N TRP A 38 5.85 9.42 0.37
CA TRP A 38 6.53 10.06 -0.75
C TRP A 38 7.61 9.20 -1.46
N PRO A 39 8.42 8.34 -0.80
CA PRO A 39 9.34 7.44 -1.50
C PRO A 39 8.56 6.42 -2.35
N ALA A 40 7.45 5.90 -1.83
CA ALA A 40 6.59 4.98 -2.59
C ALA A 40 6.01 5.64 -3.85
N ILE A 41 5.70 6.95 -3.79
CA ILE A 41 5.28 7.72 -4.97
C ILE A 41 6.42 7.82 -6.00
N ILE A 42 7.65 8.10 -5.59
CA ILE A 42 8.80 8.11 -6.53
C ILE A 42 8.95 6.74 -7.19
N GLY A 43 8.88 5.66 -6.42
CA GLY A 43 8.89 4.29 -6.94
C GLY A 43 7.74 4.03 -7.92
N LEU A 44 6.55 4.54 -7.62
CA LEU A 44 5.38 4.41 -8.49
C LEU A 44 5.60 5.10 -9.85
N VAL A 45 6.15 6.31 -9.84
CA VAL A 45 6.50 7.06 -11.06
C VAL A 45 7.48 6.26 -11.91
N ILE A 46 8.55 5.71 -11.30
CA ILE A 46 9.52 4.84 -11.99
C ILE A 46 8.81 3.65 -12.64
N ASN A 47 7.93 2.98 -11.91
CA ASN A 47 7.20 1.82 -12.43
C ASN A 47 6.30 2.16 -13.61
N TYR A 48 5.57 3.29 -13.57
CA TYR A 48 4.75 3.72 -14.71
C TYR A 48 5.59 4.13 -15.91
N ALA A 49 6.72 4.81 -15.68
CA ALA A 49 7.62 5.25 -16.75
C ALA A 49 8.29 4.06 -17.47
N LYS A 50 8.56 2.96 -16.77
CA LYS A 50 9.23 1.76 -17.31
C LYS A 50 8.28 0.66 -17.79
N ARG A 51 7.01 0.70 -17.37
CA ARG A 51 6.01 -0.29 -17.79
C ARG A 51 5.78 -0.22 -19.30
N GLY A 52 5.88 -1.36 -19.98
CA GLY A 52 5.71 -1.49 -21.43
C GLY A 52 6.96 -1.23 -22.27
N ASP A 53 8.07 -0.81 -21.66
CA ASP A 53 9.38 -0.57 -22.32
C ASP A 53 10.44 -1.61 -21.89
N SER A 54 10.13 -2.46 -20.91
CA SER A 54 11.04 -3.49 -20.38
C SER A 54 10.69 -4.89 -20.90
N ALA A 55 11.62 -5.82 -20.79
CA ALA A 55 11.37 -7.24 -21.08
C ALA A 55 10.13 -7.78 -20.34
N SER A 56 9.43 -8.74 -20.94
CA SER A 56 8.12 -9.24 -20.48
C SER A 56 8.07 -9.62 -18.99
N PHE A 57 9.13 -10.26 -18.49
CA PHE A 57 9.23 -10.62 -17.08
C PHE A 57 9.49 -9.40 -16.17
N LEU A 58 10.29 -8.41 -16.57
CA LEU A 58 10.50 -7.18 -15.80
C LEU A 58 9.24 -6.32 -15.75
N ASP A 59 8.54 -6.23 -16.89
CA ASP A 59 7.28 -5.53 -17.02
C ASP A 59 6.19 -6.12 -16.11
N SER A 60 6.22 -7.44 -15.87
CA SER A 60 5.37 -8.07 -14.86
C SER A 60 5.62 -7.53 -13.43
N HIS A 61 6.87 -7.27 -13.07
CA HIS A 61 7.22 -6.71 -11.75
C HIS A 61 6.80 -5.26 -11.60
N HIS A 62 6.93 -4.44 -12.65
CA HIS A 62 6.40 -3.07 -12.61
C HIS A 62 4.88 -3.07 -12.39
N ARG A 63 4.13 -3.92 -13.10
CA ARG A 63 2.69 -4.09 -12.86
C ARG A 63 2.38 -4.57 -11.44
N TRP A 64 3.16 -5.52 -10.92
CA TRP A 64 3.01 -6.03 -9.56
C TRP A 64 3.20 -4.93 -8.51
N LEU A 65 4.23 -4.10 -8.65
CA LEU A 65 4.49 -2.98 -7.75
C LEU A 65 3.40 -1.91 -7.86
N ILE A 66 2.94 -1.57 -9.06
CA ILE A 66 1.81 -0.63 -9.26
C ILE A 66 0.55 -1.15 -8.56
N ARG A 67 0.19 -2.42 -8.73
CA ARG A 67 -0.94 -3.03 -8.02
C ARG A 67 -0.70 -3.06 -6.50
N THR A 68 0.54 -3.20 -6.04
CA THR A 68 0.89 -3.16 -4.61
C THR A 68 0.63 -1.80 -4.03
N PHE A 69 1.08 -0.75 -4.72
CA PHE A 69 0.85 0.62 -4.31
C PHE A 69 -0.64 0.91 -4.12
N TRP A 70 -1.48 0.64 -5.13
CA TRP A 70 -2.91 0.99 -5.06
C TRP A 70 -3.70 0.17 -4.05
N LEU A 71 -3.41 -1.13 -3.94
CA LEU A 71 -4.06 -1.99 -2.95
C LEU A 71 -3.62 -1.64 -1.53
N ALA A 72 -2.34 -1.32 -1.32
CA ALA A 72 -1.85 -0.85 -0.03
C ALA A 72 -2.48 0.49 0.35
N LEU A 73 -2.51 1.45 -0.59
CA LEU A 73 -3.11 2.77 -0.39
C LEU A 73 -4.59 2.65 -0.01
N LEU A 74 -5.35 1.83 -0.73
CA LEU A 74 -6.75 1.57 -0.41
C LEU A 74 -6.90 0.90 0.97
N GLY A 75 -6.10 -0.14 1.25
CA GLY A 75 -6.14 -0.84 2.53
C GLY A 75 -5.84 0.07 3.73
N TYR A 76 -4.80 0.90 3.62
CA TYR A 76 -4.48 1.88 4.66
C TYR A 76 -5.56 2.96 4.78
N ALA A 77 -6.07 3.49 3.67
CA ALA A 77 -7.12 4.50 3.69
C ALA A 77 -8.40 3.98 4.36
N LEU A 78 -8.81 2.75 4.05
CA LEU A 78 -9.98 2.11 4.68
C LEU A 78 -9.76 1.88 6.18
N SER A 79 -8.57 1.38 6.56
CA SER A 79 -8.26 1.07 7.96
C SER A 79 -8.15 2.34 8.81
N ILE A 80 -7.49 3.38 8.31
CA ILE A 80 -7.40 4.71 8.95
C ILE A 80 -8.79 5.35 8.99
N GLY A 81 -9.54 5.28 7.90
CA GLY A 81 -10.92 5.76 7.84
C GLY A 81 -11.79 5.12 8.92
N LEU A 82 -11.62 3.81 9.18
CA LEU A 82 -12.31 3.11 10.27
C LEU A 82 -11.88 3.62 11.65
N VAL A 83 -10.58 3.83 11.88
CA VAL A 83 -10.08 4.43 13.15
C VAL A 83 -10.65 5.83 13.37
N VAL A 84 -10.70 6.65 12.34
CA VAL A 84 -11.25 8.01 12.43
C VAL A 84 -12.76 7.96 12.63
N ALA A 85 -13.47 7.13 11.88
CA ALA A 85 -14.92 6.96 11.99
C ALA A 85 -15.34 6.41 13.36
N SER A 86 -14.51 5.59 14.00
CA SER A 86 -14.81 5.05 15.33
C SER A 86 -14.85 6.13 16.41
N ALA A 87 -14.31 7.33 16.18
CA ALA A 87 -14.42 8.46 17.11
C ALA A 87 -15.83 9.09 17.13
N TRP A 88 -16.71 8.73 16.19
CA TRP A 88 -18.05 9.30 16.06
C TRP A 88 -18.90 9.24 17.35
N PRO A 89 -18.96 8.13 18.11
CA PRO A 89 -19.75 8.07 19.33
C PRO A 89 -19.33 9.12 20.36
N VAL A 90 -18.02 9.38 20.51
CA VAL A 90 -17.49 10.43 21.41
C VAL A 90 -17.92 11.82 20.93
N VAL A 91 -17.79 12.09 19.63
CA VAL A 91 -18.23 13.37 19.04
C VAL A 91 -19.72 13.58 19.28
N ALA A 92 -20.55 12.55 19.03
CA ALA A 92 -21.99 12.62 19.25
C ALA A 92 -22.34 12.83 20.73
N ALA A 93 -21.63 12.17 21.65
CA ALA A 93 -21.79 12.38 23.10
C ALA A 93 -21.44 13.81 23.52
N ALA A 94 -20.36 14.37 22.99
CA ALA A 94 -19.97 15.76 23.24
C ALA A 94 -21.04 16.76 22.73
N ILE A 95 -21.57 16.54 21.52
CA ILE A 95 -22.64 17.38 20.95
C ILE A 95 -23.90 17.32 21.83
N ARG A 96 -24.34 16.12 22.23
CA ARG A 96 -25.49 15.96 23.13
C ARG A 96 -25.25 16.69 24.46
N SER A 97 -24.06 16.56 25.03
CA SER A 97 -23.69 17.19 26.31
C SER A 97 -23.78 18.72 26.23
N ALA A 98 -23.37 19.32 25.11
CA ALA A 98 -23.46 20.76 24.86
C ALA A 98 -24.90 21.30 24.83
N THR A 99 -25.90 20.44 24.60
CA THR A 99 -27.33 20.82 24.61
C THR A 99 -27.99 20.64 25.97
N THR A 100 -27.31 20.02 26.95
CA THR A 100 -27.86 19.84 28.30
C THR A 100 -27.62 21.07 29.16
N PRO A 101 -28.60 21.51 29.99
CA PRO A 101 -28.44 22.68 30.86
C PRO A 101 -27.29 22.59 31.85
N ALA A 102 -26.90 21.37 32.25
CA ALA A 102 -25.80 21.12 33.17
C ALA A 102 -24.41 21.24 32.52
N GLY A 103 -24.31 21.09 31.19
CA GLY A 103 -23.04 21.18 30.43
C GLY A 103 -22.00 20.10 30.76
N THR A 104 -22.37 19.04 31.49
CA THR A 104 -21.43 17.98 31.90
C THR A 104 -21.22 16.96 30.77
N LEU A 105 -19.97 16.72 30.38
CA LEU A 105 -19.62 15.63 29.47
C LEU A 105 -19.75 14.28 30.19
N SER A 106 -20.77 13.49 29.82
CA SER A 106 -20.88 12.08 30.25
C SER A 106 -20.36 11.17 29.14
N ILE A 107 -19.31 10.40 29.43
CA ILE A 107 -18.84 9.32 28.56
C ILE A 107 -19.36 8.01 29.12
N ASP A 108 -20.41 7.50 28.50
CA ASP A 108 -21.01 6.24 28.91
C ASP A 108 -20.12 5.06 28.47
N TRP A 109 -20.19 3.94 29.19
CA TRP A 109 -19.43 2.73 28.86
C TRP A 109 -19.64 2.27 27.42
N GLU A 110 -20.86 2.40 26.90
CA GLU A 110 -21.17 2.09 25.50
C GLU A 110 -20.39 2.96 24.51
N THR A 111 -20.27 4.26 24.79
CA THR A 111 -19.50 5.21 23.96
C THR A 111 -18.03 4.84 23.95
N LEU A 112 -17.50 4.48 25.12
CA LEU A 112 -16.11 4.08 25.29
C LEU A 112 -15.80 2.78 24.54
N PHE A 113 -16.59 1.72 24.77
CA PHE A 113 -16.37 0.43 24.12
C PHE A 113 -16.61 0.48 22.61
N ALA A 114 -17.60 1.22 22.13
CA ALA A 114 -17.84 1.39 20.69
C ALA A 114 -16.64 2.09 20.01
N THR A 115 -16.11 3.14 20.63
CA THR A 115 -15.00 3.92 20.09
C THR A 115 -13.70 3.13 20.06
N ILE A 116 -13.36 2.50 21.20
CA ILE A 116 -12.15 1.70 21.33
C ILE A 116 -12.25 0.46 20.45
N GLY A 117 -13.36 -0.26 20.47
CA GLY A 117 -13.57 -1.45 19.65
C GLY A 117 -13.41 -1.15 18.16
N GLY A 118 -14.05 -0.08 17.66
CA GLY A 118 -13.89 0.34 16.26
C GLY A 118 -12.45 0.74 15.92
N ALA A 119 -11.78 1.49 16.81
CA ALA A 119 -10.39 1.89 16.62
C ALA A 119 -9.45 0.67 16.60
N THR A 120 -9.69 -0.32 17.46
CA THR A 120 -8.91 -1.57 17.50
C THR A 120 -9.06 -2.36 16.19
N VAL A 121 -10.27 -2.48 15.64
CA VAL A 121 -10.48 -3.15 14.35
C VAL A 121 -9.72 -2.43 13.23
N GLY A 122 -9.79 -1.09 13.20
CA GLY A 122 -9.03 -0.29 12.25
C GLY A 122 -7.51 -0.48 12.40
N ALA A 123 -7.01 -0.47 13.64
CA ALA A 123 -5.59 -0.70 13.92
C ALA A 123 -5.11 -2.10 13.49
N ILE A 124 -5.93 -3.13 13.70
CA ILE A 124 -5.66 -4.50 13.20
C ILE A 124 -5.59 -4.49 11.67
N GLY A 125 -6.48 -3.75 11.00
CA GLY A 125 -6.46 -3.56 9.55
C GLY A 125 -5.14 -2.95 9.07
N ILE A 126 -4.64 -1.91 9.74
CA ILE A 126 -3.35 -1.27 9.42
C ILE A 126 -2.21 -2.29 9.52
N VAL A 127 -2.15 -3.08 10.59
CA VAL A 127 -1.12 -4.10 10.79
C VAL A 127 -1.21 -5.20 9.74
N ALA A 128 -2.43 -5.63 9.39
CA ALA A 128 -2.67 -6.63 8.36
C ALA A 128 -2.19 -6.14 6.98
N VAL A 129 -2.48 -4.89 6.61
CA VAL A 129 -2.00 -4.28 5.36
C VAL A 129 -0.48 -4.17 5.37
N TRP A 130 0.13 -3.78 6.49
CA TRP A 130 1.58 -3.68 6.63
C TRP A 130 2.28 -5.03 6.44
N ALA A 131 1.82 -6.07 7.14
CA ALA A 131 2.33 -7.42 6.96
C ALA A 131 2.13 -7.92 5.53
N TRP A 132 0.97 -7.64 4.93
CA TRP A 132 0.66 -7.99 3.55
C TRP A 132 1.60 -7.29 2.55
N VAL A 133 1.92 -6.00 2.73
CA VAL A 133 2.88 -5.28 1.88
C VAL A 133 4.28 -5.89 1.99
N ILE A 134 4.76 -6.14 3.21
CA ILE A 134 6.08 -6.75 3.42
C ILE A 134 6.18 -8.10 2.71
N TYR A 135 5.20 -8.97 2.94
CA TYR A 135 5.09 -10.24 2.25
C TYR A 135 5.16 -10.07 0.72
N ARG A 136 4.40 -9.11 0.20
CA ARG A 136 4.28 -8.89 -1.24
C ARG A 136 5.56 -8.35 -1.88
N LEU A 137 6.29 -7.50 -1.17
CA LEU A 137 7.59 -6.96 -1.59
C LEU A 137 8.67 -8.04 -1.56
N ILE A 138 8.75 -8.83 -0.48
CA ILE A 138 9.71 -9.95 -0.37
C ILE A 138 9.45 -10.97 -1.47
N ARG A 139 8.20 -11.40 -1.64
CA ARG A 139 7.82 -12.38 -2.68
C ARG A 139 8.12 -11.89 -4.09
N GLY A 140 7.92 -10.60 -4.35
CA GLY A 140 8.25 -9.98 -5.63
C GLY A 140 9.76 -9.90 -5.87
N GLY A 141 10.53 -9.47 -4.87
CA GLY A 141 11.98 -9.37 -4.93
C GLY A 141 12.68 -10.73 -5.09
N LEU A 142 12.20 -11.77 -4.41
CA LEU A 142 12.74 -13.13 -4.55
C LEU A 142 12.57 -13.66 -5.98
N ARG A 143 11.41 -13.44 -6.61
CA ARG A 143 11.21 -13.84 -8.01
C ARG A 143 12.07 -13.06 -8.99
N LEU A 144 12.35 -11.80 -8.69
CA LEU A 144 13.25 -10.99 -9.49
C LEU A 144 14.68 -11.56 -9.48
N GLN A 145 15.15 -12.05 -8.33
CA GLN A 145 16.46 -12.71 -8.22
C GLN A 145 16.53 -14.00 -9.04
N GLU A 146 15.43 -14.73 -9.13
CA GLU A 146 15.31 -15.94 -9.95
C GLU A 146 15.02 -15.65 -11.43
N ALA A 147 14.98 -14.38 -11.85
CA ALA A 147 14.57 -13.95 -13.19
C ALA A 147 13.19 -14.51 -13.63
N ARG A 148 12.28 -14.69 -12.67
CA ARG A 148 10.94 -15.25 -12.90
C ARG A 148 9.88 -14.16 -12.89
N PRO A 149 8.87 -14.22 -13.79
CA PRO A 149 7.77 -13.27 -13.78
C PRO A 149 6.90 -13.39 -12.53
N VAL A 150 6.21 -12.30 -12.21
CA VAL A 150 5.19 -12.24 -11.17
C VAL A 150 3.78 -12.18 -11.78
N PRO A 151 2.76 -12.77 -11.14
CA PRO A 151 1.38 -12.76 -11.64
C PRO A 151 0.74 -11.35 -11.75
#